data_AF-A0A2D4NYF9-F1
#
_entry.id   AF-A0A2D4NYF9-F1
#
_cell.length_a   1.000
_cell.length_b   1.000
_cell.length_c   1.000
_cell.angle_alpha   90.00
_cell.angle_beta   90.00
_cell.angle_gamma   90.00
#
_symmetry.space_group_name_H-M   'P 1'
#
loop_
_entity.id
_entity.type
_entity.pdbx_description
1 polymer ?
#
loop_
_entity_poly.entity_id
_entity_poly.type
_entity_poly.pdbx_seq_one_letter_code
_entity_poly.pdbx_strand_id
1 'polypeptide(L)'
;MVCLFLCSALEMFQNPEVSMDVLARVLPESMKKFIEWKSLAERLKIEAVYDLHVANQKLEIEEVRQDEALRLPEDLDYLTIDVSLSQEVREILDAHRPPTIGAISRIPGVTPAAVCHLLRFVKGNHGRAQQIDNLSRTAEPLSAAEVMGQRKFEAVGYK
;
A
#
# COMPACT_ATOMS: atom_id res chain seq x y z
N MET A 1 1.70 -37.55 10.68
CA MET A 1 2.23 -37.33 9.32
C MET A 1 1.06 -37.24 8.33
N VAL A 2 0.19 -36.22 8.47
CA VAL A 2 -0.98 -35.98 7.59
C VAL A 2 -1.25 -34.46 7.52
N CYS A 3 -0.22 -33.67 7.20
CA CYS A 3 -0.35 -32.21 7.11
C CYS A 3 0.37 -31.62 5.88
N LEU A 4 0.45 -32.39 4.79
CA LEU A 4 0.86 -31.90 3.49
C LEU A 4 -0.27 -32.14 2.49
N PHE A 5 -0.72 -31.07 1.84
CA PHE A 5 -1.64 -31.03 0.70
C PHE A 5 -3.14 -31.21 0.96
N LEU A 6 -3.74 -30.24 1.65
CA LEU A 6 -5.13 -29.84 1.35
C LEU A 6 -5.07 -28.71 0.32
N CYS A 7 -4.69 -29.04 -0.92
CA CYS A 7 -4.85 -28.12 -2.05
C CYS A 7 -6.17 -28.43 -2.75
N SER A 8 -6.94 -27.39 -3.06
CA SER A 8 -8.18 -27.56 -3.83
C SER A 8 -7.86 -27.89 -5.30
N ALA A 9 -8.78 -28.56 -6.00
CA ALA A 9 -8.62 -28.80 -7.43
C ALA A 9 -8.46 -27.50 -8.24
N LEU A 10 -9.04 -26.40 -7.75
CA LEU A 10 -8.91 -25.07 -8.34
C LEU A 10 -7.49 -24.52 -8.19
N GLU A 11 -6.88 -24.69 -7.01
CA GLU A 11 -5.48 -24.31 -6.78
C GLU A 11 -4.53 -25.13 -7.64
N MET A 12 -4.81 -26.43 -7.84
CA MET A 12 -4.02 -27.27 -8.74
C MET A 12 -4.07 -26.76 -10.19
N PHE A 13 -5.21 -26.23 -10.63
CA PHE A 13 -5.36 -25.66 -11.97
C PHE A 13 -4.59 -24.35 -12.19
N GLN A 14 -4.04 -23.72 -11.15
CA GLN A 14 -3.12 -22.61 -11.34
C GLN A 14 -1.81 -23.05 -12.00
N ASN A 15 -1.42 -24.32 -11.88
CA ASN A 15 -0.27 -24.86 -12.59
C ASN A 15 -0.61 -25.11 -14.08
N PRO A 16 0.12 -24.54 -15.05
CA PRO A 16 -0.15 -24.72 -16.48
C PRO A 16 -0.11 -26.19 -16.94
N GLU A 17 0.71 -27.04 -16.29
CA GLU A 17 0.83 -28.46 -16.64
C GLU A 17 -0.36 -29.32 -16.19
N VAL A 18 -1.18 -28.81 -15.27
CA VAL A 18 -2.35 -29.52 -14.74
C VAL A 18 -3.57 -29.20 -15.60
N SER A 19 -3.95 -30.12 -16.48
CA SER A 19 -5.20 -30.06 -17.24
C SER A 19 -6.33 -30.85 -16.57
N MET A 20 -7.57 -30.61 -17.00
CA MET A 20 -8.74 -31.39 -16.54
C MET A 20 -8.56 -32.88 -16.84
N ASP A 21 -7.96 -33.25 -17.97
CA ASP A 21 -7.65 -34.63 -18.33
C ASP A 21 -6.65 -35.29 -17.36
N VAL A 22 -5.66 -34.53 -16.89
CA VAL A 22 -4.67 -35.02 -15.92
C VAL A 22 -5.35 -35.32 -14.58
N LEU A 23 -6.18 -34.40 -14.08
CA LEU A 23 -6.91 -34.63 -12.83
C LEU A 23 -7.93 -35.77 -12.96
N ALA A 24 -8.57 -35.91 -14.12
CA ALA A 24 -9.51 -36.99 -14.37
C ALA A 24 -8.87 -38.40 -14.31
N ARG A 25 -7.58 -38.53 -14.64
CA ARG A 25 -6.87 -39.81 -14.49
C ARG A 25 -6.64 -40.19 -13.04
N VAL A 26 -6.49 -39.20 -12.16
CA VAL A 26 -6.22 -39.41 -10.73
C VAL A 26 -7.53 -39.54 -9.94
N LEU A 27 -8.57 -38.78 -10.31
CA LEU A 27 -9.87 -38.71 -9.63
C LEU A 27 -11.04 -38.88 -10.62
N PRO A 28 -11.20 -40.07 -11.22
CA PRO A 28 -12.15 -40.29 -12.31
C PRO A 28 -13.61 -40.08 -11.89
N GLU A 29 -14.01 -40.56 -10.70
CA GLU A 29 -15.40 -40.48 -10.23
C GLU A 29 -15.90 -39.03 -10.08
N SER A 30 -15.05 -38.15 -9.55
CA SER A 30 -15.39 -36.73 -9.33
C SER A 30 -15.34 -35.89 -10.60
N MET A 31 -14.49 -36.29 -11.56
CA MET A 31 -14.13 -35.47 -12.72
C MET A 31 -14.86 -35.85 -14.01
N LYS A 32 -15.52 -37.02 -14.07
CA LYS A 32 -16.20 -37.55 -15.27
C LYS A 32 -17.09 -36.52 -15.99
N LYS A 33 -17.90 -35.78 -15.24
CA LYS A 33 -18.81 -34.74 -15.78
C LYS A 33 -18.08 -33.57 -16.45
N PHE A 34 -16.87 -33.23 -16.01
CA PHE A 34 -16.10 -32.11 -16.55
C PHE A 34 -15.34 -32.50 -17.82
N ILE A 35 -15.00 -33.78 -17.99
CA ILE A 35 -14.44 -34.32 -19.24
C ILE A 35 -15.48 -34.23 -20.37
N GLU A 36 -16.74 -34.50 -20.05
CA GLU A 36 -17.85 -34.42 -21.00
C GLU A 36 -18.16 -32.96 -21.39
N TRP A 37 -18.02 -32.01 -20.45
CA TRP A 37 -18.31 -30.59 -20.67
C TRP A 37 -17.05 -29.75 -20.85
N LYS A 38 -16.42 -29.89 -22.01
CA LYS A 38 -15.14 -29.23 -22.34
C LYS A 38 -15.15 -27.71 -22.14
N SER A 39 -16.23 -27.02 -22.53
CA SER A 39 -16.34 -25.57 -22.35
C SER A 39 -16.34 -25.12 -20.89
N LEU A 40 -16.97 -25.91 -20.01
CA LEU A 40 -16.94 -25.67 -18.57
C LEU A 40 -15.55 -25.94 -18.00
N ALA A 41 -14.90 -27.04 -18.42
CA ALA A 41 -13.55 -27.35 -17.97
C ALA A 41 -12.53 -26.27 -18.37
N GLU A 42 -12.63 -25.75 -19.59
CA GLU A 42 -11.80 -24.64 -20.06
C GLU A 42 -12.05 -23.38 -19.24
N ARG A 43 -13.31 -23.02 -19.00
CA ARG A 43 -13.66 -21.87 -18.17
C ARG A 43 -13.12 -21.99 -16.75
N LEU A 44 -13.26 -23.16 -16.12
CA LEU A 44 -12.73 -23.40 -14.77
C LEU A 44 -11.21 -23.28 -14.72
N LYS A 45 -10.51 -23.74 -15.78
CA LYS A 45 -9.07 -23.57 -15.90
C LYS A 45 -8.68 -22.09 -16.01
N ILE A 46 -9.41 -21.31 -16.81
CA ILE A 46 -9.19 -19.86 -16.93
C ILE A 46 -9.42 -19.19 -15.57
N GLU A 47 -10.57 -19.45 -14.94
CA GLU A 47 -10.91 -18.87 -13.64
C GLU A 47 -9.85 -19.20 -12.59
N ALA A 48 -9.41 -20.46 -12.52
CA ALA A 48 -8.34 -20.88 -11.61
C ALA A 48 -7.03 -20.10 -11.83
N VAL A 49 -6.55 -20.03 -13.09
CA VAL A 49 -5.29 -19.36 -13.43
C VAL A 49 -5.34 -17.87 -13.09
N TYR A 50 -6.48 -17.22 -13.32
CA TYR A 50 -6.61 -15.78 -13.10
C TYR A 50 -7.08 -15.38 -11.69
N ASP A 51 -7.55 -16.31 -10.86
CA ASP A 51 -8.08 -16.00 -9.52
C ASP A 51 -7.08 -15.22 -8.66
N LEU A 52 -5.85 -15.72 -8.56
CA LEU A 52 -4.77 -15.05 -7.82
C LEU A 52 -4.40 -13.70 -8.44
N HIS A 53 -4.34 -13.62 -9.76
CA HIS A 53 -4.00 -12.37 -10.46
C HIS A 53 -5.05 -11.29 -10.22
N VAL A 54 -6.34 -11.65 -10.29
CA VAL A 54 -7.44 -10.73 -10.01
C VAL A 54 -7.44 -10.30 -8.55
N ALA A 55 -7.14 -11.21 -7.62
CA ALA A 55 -7.00 -10.87 -6.21
C ALA A 55 -5.86 -9.85 -5.98
N ASN A 56 -4.69 -10.09 -6.56
CA ASN A 56 -3.55 -9.17 -6.44
C ASN A 56 -3.84 -7.82 -7.09
N GLN A 57 -4.43 -7.80 -8.29
CA GLN A 57 -4.83 -6.56 -8.97
C GLN A 57 -5.83 -5.75 -8.15
N LYS A 58 -6.76 -6.39 -7.44
CA LYS A 58 -7.68 -5.69 -6.54
C LYS A 58 -6.96 -5.02 -5.37
N LEU A 59 -5.93 -5.66 -4.81
CA LEU A 59 -5.11 -5.08 -3.75
C LEU A 59 -4.30 -3.89 -4.28
N GLU A 60 -3.68 -4.02 -5.45
CA GLU A 60 -2.94 -2.93 -6.11
C GLU A 60 -3.84 -1.74 -6.43
N ILE A 61 -5.05 -1.99 -6.96
CA ILE A 61 -6.04 -0.93 -7.23
C ILE A 61 -6.40 -0.18 -5.95
N GLU A 62 -6.57 -0.90 -4.84
CA GLU A 62 -6.90 -0.25 -3.57
C GLU A 62 -5.73 0.59 -3.05
N GLU A 63 -4.49 0.10 -3.13
CA GLU A 63 -3.31 0.88 -2.76
C GLU A 63 -3.21 2.17 -3.60
N VAL A 64 -3.39 2.07 -4.92
CA VAL A 64 -3.38 3.24 -5.82
C VAL A 64 -4.51 4.21 -5.46
N ARG A 65 -5.72 3.72 -5.14
CA ARG A 65 -6.83 4.58 -4.73
C ARG A 65 -6.55 5.34 -3.44
N GLN A 66 -5.95 4.67 -2.46
CA GLN A 66 -5.54 5.32 -1.21
C GLN A 66 -4.51 6.41 -1.47
N ASP A 67 -3.53 6.13 -2.33
CA ASP A 67 -2.48 7.09 -2.71
C ASP A 67 -3.04 8.28 -3.50
N GLU A 68 -3.95 8.05 -4.43
CA GLU A 68 -4.62 9.12 -5.19
C GLU A 68 -5.51 10.01 -4.33
N ALA A 69 -6.08 9.46 -3.25
CA ALA A 69 -6.93 10.18 -2.31
C ALA A 69 -6.15 11.07 -1.32
N LEU A 70 -4.83 10.89 -1.22
CA LEU A 70 -4.00 11.72 -0.34
C LEU A 70 -4.09 13.19 -0.74
N ARG A 71 -4.39 14.03 0.26
CA ARG A 71 -4.51 15.48 0.09
C ARG A 71 -3.16 16.16 0.17
N LEU A 72 -3.02 17.20 -0.63
CA LEU A 72 -1.89 18.12 -0.55
C LEU A 72 -2.23 19.24 0.46
N PRO A 73 -1.24 19.75 1.20
CA PRO A 73 -1.43 20.95 2.02
C PRO A 73 -1.87 22.13 1.15
N GLU A 74 -2.87 22.90 1.61
CA GLU A 74 -3.40 24.05 0.87
C GLU A 74 -2.39 25.20 0.75
N ASP A 75 -1.48 25.28 1.72
CA ASP A 75 -0.40 26.27 1.83
C ASP A 75 0.92 25.80 1.20
N LEU A 76 0.91 24.69 0.46
CA LEU A 76 2.11 24.14 -0.18
C LEU A 76 2.64 25.09 -1.26
N ASP A 77 3.86 25.58 -1.08
CA ASP A 77 4.56 26.38 -2.08
C ASP A 77 5.35 25.50 -3.07
N TYR A 78 4.77 25.25 -4.24
CA TYR A 78 5.38 24.42 -5.28
C TYR A 78 6.70 24.99 -5.83
N LEU A 79 6.95 26.29 -5.70
CA LEU A 79 8.16 26.92 -6.21
C LEU A 79 9.35 26.71 -5.28
N THR A 80 9.13 26.55 -3.98
CA THR A 80 10.21 26.43 -2.98
C THR A 80 10.33 25.06 -2.34
N ILE A 81 9.37 24.15 -2.55
CA ILE A 81 9.42 22.80 -1.96
C ILE A 81 10.70 22.04 -2.33
N ASP A 82 11.26 21.35 -1.34
CA ASP A 82 12.40 20.45 -1.47
C ASP A 82 11.95 19.09 -2.03
N VAL A 83 11.48 19.12 -3.28
CA VAL A 83 11.04 17.95 -4.05
C VAL A 83 11.65 18.07 -5.45
N SER A 84 12.15 16.97 -5.98
CA SER A 84 12.74 16.94 -7.32
C SER A 84 11.65 17.11 -8.39
N LEU A 85 11.39 18.35 -8.81
CA LEU A 85 10.42 18.70 -9.84
C LEU A 85 11.10 19.61 -10.86
N SER A 86 10.74 19.45 -12.14
CA SER A 86 11.17 20.40 -13.16
C SER A 86 10.48 21.74 -12.94
N GLN A 87 11.10 22.81 -13.45
CA GLN A 87 10.54 24.16 -13.35
C GLN A 87 9.15 24.26 -14.01
N GLU A 88 8.98 23.65 -15.19
CA GLU A 88 7.70 23.58 -15.90
C GLU A 88 6.61 22.91 -15.04
N VAL A 89 6.93 21.78 -14.40
CA VAL A 89 5.97 21.08 -13.53
C VAL A 89 5.63 21.93 -12.29
N ARG A 90 6.62 22.62 -11.70
CA ARG A 90 6.37 23.53 -10.57
C ARG A 90 5.40 24.64 -10.97
N GLU A 91 5.60 25.28 -12.11
CA GLU A 91 4.73 26.34 -12.64
C GLU A 91 3.31 25.82 -12.93
N ILE A 92 3.18 24.64 -13.53
CA ILE A 92 1.89 23.99 -13.78
C ILE A 92 1.15 23.74 -12.47
N LEU A 93 1.83 23.17 -11.46
CA LEU A 93 1.22 22.85 -10.17
C LEU A 93 0.83 24.10 -9.38
N ASP A 94 1.66 25.15 -9.43
CA ASP A 94 1.40 26.43 -8.78
C ASP A 94 0.18 27.13 -9.37
N ALA A 95 0.00 27.01 -10.69
CA ALA A 95 -1.17 27.55 -11.40
C ALA A 95 -2.46 26.75 -11.14
N HIS A 96 -2.38 25.42 -11.11
CA HIS A 96 -3.58 24.56 -11.00
C HIS A 96 -4.02 24.29 -9.56
N ARG A 97 -3.10 24.37 -8.58
CA ARG A 97 -3.34 24.09 -7.14
C ARG A 97 -4.19 22.83 -6.92
N PRO A 98 -3.78 21.65 -7.42
CA PRO A 98 -4.56 20.44 -7.28
C PRO A 98 -4.71 20.03 -5.80
N PRO A 99 -5.89 19.56 -5.37
CA PRO A 99 -6.14 19.21 -3.96
C PRO A 99 -5.59 17.84 -3.56
N THR A 100 -5.36 16.93 -4.52
CA THR A 100 -4.94 15.54 -4.25
C THR A 100 -3.89 15.05 -5.23
N ILE A 101 -3.18 13.97 -4.86
CA ILE A 101 -2.23 13.29 -5.75
C ILE A 101 -2.91 12.80 -7.02
N GLY A 102 -4.12 12.23 -6.92
CA GLY A 102 -4.89 11.78 -8.09
C GLY A 102 -5.36 12.90 -9.01
N ALA A 103 -5.46 14.14 -8.50
CA ALA A 103 -5.72 15.30 -9.35
C ALA A 103 -4.47 15.69 -10.14
N ILE A 104 -3.29 15.63 -9.52
CA ILE A 104 -2.01 15.90 -10.19
C ILE A 104 -1.80 14.99 -11.40
N SER A 105 -2.06 13.68 -11.25
CA SER A 105 -1.80 12.68 -12.30
C SER A 105 -2.60 12.90 -13.60
N ARG A 106 -3.67 13.71 -13.52
CA ARG A 106 -4.54 14.04 -14.66
C ARG A 106 -4.18 15.35 -15.35
N ILE A 107 -3.25 16.13 -14.78
CA ILE A 107 -2.84 17.43 -15.34
C ILE A 107 -1.89 17.17 -16.51
N PRO A 108 -2.21 17.65 -17.73
CA PRO A 108 -1.31 17.56 -18.88
C PRO A 108 0.04 18.24 -18.59
N GLY A 109 1.13 17.63 -19.03
CA GLY A 109 2.48 18.15 -18.79
C GLY A 109 3.09 17.73 -17.45
N VAL A 110 2.31 17.16 -16.53
CA VAL A 110 2.87 16.53 -15.33
C VAL A 110 3.37 15.12 -15.64
N THR A 111 4.62 14.85 -15.27
CA THR A 111 5.25 13.55 -15.51
C THR A 111 4.92 12.55 -14.39
N PRO A 112 4.88 11.23 -14.67
CA PRO A 112 4.68 10.22 -13.63
C PRO A 112 5.73 10.29 -12.50
N ALA A 113 6.98 10.65 -12.83
CA ALA A 113 8.03 10.83 -11.84
C ALA A 113 7.71 11.94 -10.84
N ALA A 114 7.17 13.08 -11.31
CA ALA A 114 6.73 14.17 -10.45
C ALA A 114 5.61 13.75 -9.49
N VAL A 115 4.63 12.98 -9.98
CA VAL A 115 3.55 12.41 -9.15
C VAL A 115 4.15 11.55 -8.05
N CYS A 116 5.09 10.65 -8.37
CA CYS A 116 5.75 9.78 -7.39
C CYS A 116 6.56 10.57 -6.35
N HIS A 117 7.25 11.63 -6.77
CA HIS A 117 8.01 12.47 -5.84
C HIS A 117 7.10 13.21 -4.85
N LEU A 118 5.98 13.75 -5.33
CA LEU A 118 4.98 14.42 -4.48
C LEU A 118 4.26 13.43 -3.57
N LEU A 119 3.90 12.24 -4.07
CA LEU A 119 3.33 11.17 -3.26
C LEU A 119 4.26 10.79 -2.10
N ARG A 120 5.56 10.64 -2.36
CA ARG A 120 6.56 10.35 -1.32
C ARG A 120 6.68 11.50 -0.31
N PHE A 121 6.66 12.75 -0.78
CA PHE A 121 6.68 13.93 0.09
C PHE A 121 5.46 13.95 1.03
N VAL A 122 4.26 13.75 0.49
CA VAL A 122 3.01 13.73 1.26
C VAL A 122 2.99 12.58 2.26
N LYS A 123 3.33 11.35 1.84
CA LYS A 123 3.44 10.19 2.75
C LYS A 123 4.46 10.43 3.88
N GLY A 124 5.60 11.04 3.59
CA GLY A 124 6.61 11.39 4.59
C GLY A 124 6.11 12.38 5.65
N ASN A 125 5.37 13.40 5.24
CA ASN A 125 4.79 14.39 6.17
C ASN A 125 3.68 13.78 7.05
N HIS A 126 2.85 12.90 6.49
CA HIS A 126 1.81 12.19 7.25
C HIS A 126 2.43 11.28 8.33
N GLY A 127 3.52 10.57 8.01
CA GLY A 127 4.23 9.75 8.99
C GLY A 127 4.81 10.56 10.15
N ARG A 128 5.37 11.75 9.87
CA ARG A 128 5.89 12.66 10.91
C ARG A 128 4.76 13.24 11.77
N ALA A 129 3.65 13.65 11.17
CA ALA A 129 2.50 14.19 11.90
C ALA A 129 1.88 13.14 12.84
N GLN A 130 1.71 11.90 12.37
CA GLN A 130 1.21 10.79 13.19
C GLN A 130 2.17 10.43 14.34
N GLN A 131 3.48 10.51 14.11
CA GLN A 131 4.47 10.26 15.15
C GLN A 131 4.44 11.35 16.24
N ILE A 132 4.30 12.62 15.86
CA ILE A 132 4.15 13.74 16.81
C ILE A 132 2.88 13.56 17.65
N ASP A 133 1.76 13.24 17.02
CA ASP A 133 0.48 13.00 17.70
C ASP A 133 0.57 11.81 18.68
N ASN A 134 1.18 10.70 18.26
CA ASN A 134 1.40 9.55 19.13
C ASN A 134 2.32 9.87 20.33
N LEU A 135 3.38 10.67 20.13
CA LEU A 135 4.27 11.12 21.22
C LEU A 135 3.56 12.04 22.22
N SER A 136 2.67 12.92 21.74
CA SER A 136 1.84 13.76 22.62
C SER A 136 0.79 12.95 23.39
N ARG A 137 0.33 11.80 22.87
CA ARG A 137 -0.60 10.90 23.57
C ARG A 137 0.07 10.00 24.60
N THR A 138 1.36 9.66 24.43
CA THR A 138 2.11 8.89 25.43
C THR A 138 2.77 9.75 26.50
N ALA A 139 2.84 11.07 26.30
CA ALA A 139 3.22 12.00 27.34
C ALA A 139 2.05 12.24 28.30
N GLU A 140 1.84 11.34 29.27
CA GLU A 140 1.18 11.78 30.50
C GLU A 140 1.96 12.98 31.05
N PRO A 141 1.30 14.07 31.46
CA PRO A 141 1.99 15.18 32.07
C PRO A 141 2.67 14.65 33.34
N LEU A 142 4.01 14.68 33.37
CA LEU A 142 4.76 14.54 34.61
C LEU A 142 4.09 15.46 35.61
N SER A 143 3.52 14.87 36.66
CA SER A 143 2.74 15.64 37.62
C SER A 143 3.67 16.71 38.22
N ALA A 144 3.11 17.88 38.54
CA ALA A 144 3.88 18.99 39.11
C ALA A 144 4.67 18.61 40.39
N ALA A 145 4.38 17.44 40.99
CA ALA A 145 5.12 16.87 42.11
C ALA A 145 6.55 16.41 41.75
N GLU A 146 6.83 16.03 40.49
CA GLU A 146 8.15 15.52 40.09
C GLU A 146 9.15 16.64 39.73
N VAL A 147 8.65 17.82 39.36
CA VAL A 147 9.47 19.02 39.08
C VAL A 147 10.01 19.66 40.37
N MET A 148 9.49 19.27 41.54
CA MET A 148 9.92 19.78 42.85
C MET A 148 10.66 18.71 43.68
N GLY A 149 11.55 17.93 43.06
CA GLY A 149 12.41 16.95 43.75
C GLY A 149 13.92 17.20 43.65
N GLN A 150 14.38 18.11 42.79
CA GLN A 150 15.81 18.36 42.58
C GLN A 150 16.27 19.69 43.16
N ARG A 151 16.16 19.84 44.48
CA ARG A 151 17.09 20.71 45.23
C ARG A 151 17.43 20.06 46.55
N LYS A 152 18.58 19.37 46.55
CA LYS A 152 19.66 19.40 47.56
C LYS A 152 20.56 18.18 47.36
N PHE A 153 21.68 18.38 46.67
CA PHE A 153 22.92 17.76 47.13
C PHE A 153 23.93 18.90 47.26
N GLU A 154 24.19 19.21 48.51
CA GLU A 154 25.10 20.22 48.99
C GLU A 154 26.54 19.90 48.60
N ALA A 155 27.33 20.96 48.55
CA ALA A 155 28.76 20.97 48.31
C ALA A 155 29.52 19.96 49.18
N VAL A 156 30.36 19.15 48.54
CA VAL A 156 31.56 18.61 49.17
C VAL A 156 32.72 19.09 48.32
N GLY A 157 33.45 20.06 48.87
CA GLY A 157 34.73 20.47 48.33
C GLY A 157 35.75 19.35 48.47
N TYR A 158 36.63 19.25 47.49
CA TYR A 158 37.95 18.64 47.68
C TYR A 158 39.00 19.61 47.17
N LYS A 159 40.03 19.78 48.00
CA LYS A 159 41.23 20.58 47.81
C LYS A 159 42.06 20.09 46.64
#